data_AF-A0A0R2TK08-F1
#
_entry.id   AF-A0A0R2TK08-F1
#
_cell.length_a   1.000
_cell.length_b   1.000
_cell.length_c   1.000
_cell.angle_alpha   90.00
_cell.angle_beta   90.00
_cell.angle_gamma   90.00
#
_symmetry.space_group_name_H-M   'P 1'
#
loop_
_entity.id
_entity.type
_entity.pdbx_description
1 polymer ?
#
loop_
_entity_poly.entity_id
_entity_poly.type
_entity_poly.pdbx_seq_one_letter_code
_entity_poly.pdbx_strand_id
1 'polypeptide(L)'
;MPISGVINHFPVGTTQNVDCATEAAAPAFECYAQTTTVKRAAFLRKIASQIENRGWEITKIGTRKTGLPAARFDGERGRTTGQLALFA
;
A
#
# COMPACT_ATOMS: atom_id res chain seq x y z
N MET A 1 -14.80 9.33 9.81
CA MET A 1 -15.09 10.52 8.98
C MET A 1 -13.78 11.28 8.76
N PRO A 2 -13.50 11.83 7.57
CA PRO A 2 -12.32 12.67 7.39
C PRO A 2 -12.42 13.95 8.23
N ILE A 3 -11.29 14.52 8.65
CA ILE A 3 -11.25 15.76 9.42
C ILE A 3 -11.64 16.98 8.58
N SER A 4 -11.56 16.87 7.25
CA SER A 4 -11.94 17.92 6.29
C SER A 4 -12.32 17.34 4.93
N GLY A 5 -13.02 18.12 4.10
CA GLY A 5 -13.39 17.73 2.73
C GLY A 5 -14.51 16.68 2.63
N VAL A 6 -14.66 16.09 1.45
CA VAL A 6 -15.80 15.21 1.10
C VAL A 6 -15.71 13.85 1.79
N ILE A 7 -16.85 13.39 2.33
CA ILE A 7 -17.04 12.03 2.84
C ILE A 7 -17.01 11.05 1.66
N ASN A 8 -16.06 10.11 1.71
CA ASN A 8 -15.99 9.03 0.73
C ASN A 8 -16.70 7.81 1.31
N HIS A 9 -17.49 7.13 0.49
CA HIS A 9 -18.09 5.85 0.83
C HIS A 9 -17.14 4.74 0.41
N PHE A 10 -16.90 3.79 1.32
CA PHE A 10 -16.10 2.60 1.06
C PHE A 10 -17.02 1.38 1.17
N PRO A 11 -16.81 0.34 0.35
CA PRO A 11 -17.61 -0.88 0.44
C PRO A 11 -17.43 -1.53 1.81
N VAL A 12 -18.53 -2.07 2.34
CA VAL A 12 -18.50 -2.88 3.57
C VAL A 12 -18.00 -4.26 3.21
N GLY A 13 -16.96 -4.73 3.90
CA GLY A 13 -16.44 -6.08 3.69
C GLY A 13 -17.41 -7.16 4.15
N THR A 14 -17.52 -8.24 3.38
CA THR A 14 -18.33 -9.42 3.71
C THR A 14 -17.46 -10.66 3.92
N THR A 15 -18.02 -11.72 4.50
CA THR A 15 -17.35 -13.03 4.58
C THR A 15 -16.96 -13.54 3.19
N GLN A 16 -17.84 -13.37 2.20
CA GLN A 16 -17.54 -13.73 0.81
C GLN A 16 -16.33 -12.96 0.24
N ASN A 17 -16.12 -11.69 0.61
CA ASN A 17 -14.91 -10.98 0.18
C ASN A 17 -13.63 -11.58 0.78
N VAL A 18 -13.70 -12.09 2.01
CA VAL A 18 -12.59 -12.79 2.66
C VAL A 18 -12.34 -14.13 1.99
N ASP A 19 -13.40 -14.90 1.74
CA ASP A 19 -13.31 -16.20 1.06
C ASP A 19 -12.65 -16.02 -0.32
N CYS A 20 -13.16 -15.11 -1.15
CA CYS A 20 -12.57 -14.83 -2.46
C CYS A 20 -11.11 -14.36 -2.39
N ALA A 21 -10.74 -13.53 -1.40
CA ALA A 21 -9.36 -13.05 -1.26
C ALA A 21 -8.41 -14.18 -0.86
N THR A 22 -8.85 -15.08 0.03
CA THR A 22 -8.03 -16.22 0.49
C THR A 22 -7.93 -17.32 -0.57
N GLU A 23 -9.02 -17.62 -1.27
CA GLU A 23 -9.05 -18.53 -2.42
C GLU A 23 -8.12 -18.07 -3.55
N ALA A 24 -8.03 -16.75 -3.80
CA ALA A 24 -7.10 -16.19 -4.78
C ALA A 24 -5.64 -16.19 -4.28
N ALA A 25 -5.42 -15.98 -2.97
CA ALA A 25 -4.09 -15.92 -2.38
C ALA A 25 -3.38 -17.28 -2.39
N ALA A 26 -4.11 -18.39 -2.21
CA ALA A 26 -3.53 -19.74 -2.16
C ALA A 26 -2.72 -20.12 -3.43
N PRO A 27 -3.27 -20.09 -4.66
CA PRO A 27 -2.49 -20.37 -5.87
C PRO A 27 -1.46 -19.27 -6.17
N ALA A 28 -1.72 -18.02 -5.80
CA ALA A 28 -0.75 -16.93 -5.95
C ALA A 28 0.49 -17.14 -5.08
N PHE A 29 0.34 -17.70 -3.88
CA PHE A 29 1.44 -18.04 -2.99
C PHE A 29 2.36 -19.09 -3.63
N GLU A 30 1.83 -20.16 -4.21
CA GLU A 30 2.65 -21.18 -4.87
C GLU A 30 3.53 -20.57 -5.97
N CYS A 31 2.93 -19.74 -6.84
CA CYS A 31 3.66 -19.04 -7.90
C CYS A 31 4.68 -18.05 -7.33
N TYR A 32 4.31 -17.27 -6.32
CA TYR A 32 5.19 -16.28 -5.70
C TYR A 32 6.36 -16.92 -4.95
N ALA A 33 6.13 -18.02 -4.23
CA ALA A 33 7.15 -18.74 -3.46
C ALA A 33 8.24 -19.33 -4.37
N GLN A 34 7.89 -19.72 -5.60
CA GLN A 34 8.82 -20.23 -6.61
C GLN A 34 9.62 -19.14 -7.33
N THR A 35 9.35 -17.85 -7.07
CA THR A 35 10.13 -16.75 -7.67
C THR A 35 11.57 -16.73 -7.15
N THR A 36 12.48 -16.12 -7.92
CA THR A 36 13.84 -15.88 -7.44
C THR A 36 13.89 -14.68 -6.50
N THR A 37 14.90 -14.64 -5.62
CA THR A 37 15.17 -13.47 -4.78
C THR A 37 15.31 -12.19 -5.60
N VAL A 38 15.99 -12.25 -6.76
CA VAL A 38 16.14 -11.12 -7.68
C VAL A 38 14.79 -10.60 -8.20
N LYS A 39 13.86 -11.51 -8.55
CA LYS A 39 12.51 -11.11 -8.99
C LYS A 39 11.72 -10.48 -7.84
N ARG A 40 11.81 -11.01 -6.62
CA ARG A 40 11.15 -10.41 -5.43
C ARG A 40 11.73 -9.03 -5.09
N ALA A 41 13.04 -8.88 -5.15
CA ALA A 41 13.73 -7.60 -4.96
C ALA A 41 13.25 -6.55 -5.96
N ALA A 42 13.21 -6.90 -7.25
CA ALA A 42 12.71 -6.02 -8.30
C ALA A 42 11.25 -5.64 -8.07
N PHE A 43 10.41 -6.58 -7.62
CA PHE A 43 9.01 -6.33 -7.28
C PHE A 43 8.87 -5.34 -6.12
N LEU A 44 9.61 -5.52 -5.03
CA LEU A 44 9.59 -4.61 -3.87
C LEU A 44 10.07 -3.19 -4.23
N ARG A 45 11.15 -3.07 -5.02
CA ARG A 45 11.63 -1.78 -5.53
C ARG A 45 10.59 -1.13 -6.46
N LYS A 46 9.89 -1.93 -7.26
CA LYS A 46 8.80 -1.41 -8.11
C LYS A 46 7.66 -0.87 -7.24
N ILE A 47 7.24 -1.57 -6.19
CA ILE A 47 6.23 -1.08 -5.24
C ILE A 47 6.69 0.26 -4.63
N ALA A 48 7.93 0.33 -4.15
CA ALA A 48 8.50 1.57 -3.59
C ALA A 48 8.43 2.74 -4.58
N SER A 49 8.87 2.54 -5.84
CA SER A 49 8.76 3.58 -6.87
C SER A 49 7.33 4.02 -7.16
N GLN A 50 6.37 3.09 -7.14
CA GLN A 50 4.96 3.40 -7.40
C GLN A 50 4.31 4.19 -6.25
N ILE A 51 4.79 3.98 -5.01
CA ILE A 51 4.39 4.75 -3.85
C ILE A 51 4.95 6.18 -3.94
N GLU A 52 6.24 6.35 -4.27
CA GLU A 52 6.82 7.69 -4.45
C GLU A 52 6.12 8.47 -5.57
N ASN A 53 5.85 7.82 -6.70
CA ASN A 53 5.16 8.45 -7.83
C ASN A 53 3.75 8.96 -7.46
N ARG A 54 3.12 8.39 -6.43
CA ARG A 54 1.80 8.79 -5.91
C ARG A 54 1.91 9.66 -4.65
N GLY A 55 3.10 10.18 -4.34
CA GLY A 55 3.39 10.83 -3.08
C GLY A 55 2.42 11.95 -2.71
N TRP A 56 2.13 12.84 -3.66
CA TRP A 56 1.18 13.94 -3.45
C TRP A 56 -0.24 13.43 -3.14
N GLU A 57 -0.71 12.40 -3.85
CA GLU A 57 -2.05 11.83 -3.69
C GLU A 57 -2.20 11.16 -2.31
N ILE A 58 -1.18 10.40 -1.91
CA ILE A 58 -1.10 9.77 -0.60
C ILE A 58 -1.11 10.82 0.51
N THR A 59 -0.26 11.85 0.41
CA THR A 59 -0.20 12.94 1.39
C THR A 59 -1.53 13.68 1.48
N LYS A 60 -2.16 14.01 0.34
CA LYS A 60 -3.47 14.69 0.32
C LYS A 60 -4.55 13.88 1.02
N ILE A 61 -4.66 12.58 0.72
CA ILE A 61 -5.69 11.71 1.33
C ILE A 61 -5.38 11.47 2.81
N GLY A 62 -4.12 11.25 3.16
CA GLY A 62 -3.67 11.03 4.53
C GLY A 62 -4.00 12.21 5.43
N THR A 63 -3.55 13.41 5.06
CA THR A 63 -3.82 14.66 5.80
C THR A 63 -5.32 14.87 5.97
N ARG A 64 -6.10 14.65 4.92
CA ARG A 64 -7.57 14.78 4.97
C ARG A 64 -8.23 13.78 5.93
N LYS A 65 -7.72 12.54 6.01
CA LYS A 65 -8.32 11.49 6.85
C LYS A 65 -7.90 11.60 8.31
N THR A 66 -6.65 11.93 8.60
CA THR A 66 -6.07 11.83 9.96
C THR A 66 -5.86 13.19 10.63
N GLY A 67 -5.76 14.27 9.85
CA GLY A 67 -5.40 15.60 10.34
C GLY A 67 -3.92 15.79 10.64
N LEU A 68 -3.08 14.80 10.34
CA LEU A 68 -1.63 14.96 10.48
C LEU A 68 -1.08 15.91 9.39
N PRO A 69 -0.04 16.72 9.69
CA PRO A 69 0.56 17.62 8.72
C PRO A 69 1.17 16.90 7.51
N ALA A 70 1.21 17.55 6.35
CA ALA A 70 1.76 16.98 5.12
C ALA A 70 3.21 16.44 5.28
N ALA A 71 4.05 17.18 6.00
CA ALA A 71 5.44 16.80 6.28
C ALA A 71 5.54 15.45 7.02
N ARG A 72 4.53 15.10 7.84
CA ARG A 72 4.48 13.78 8.50
C ARG A 72 4.33 12.66 7.49
N PHE A 73 3.46 12.83 6.49
CA PHE A 73 3.26 11.86 5.43
C PHE A 73 4.44 11.75 4.47
N ASP A 74 5.15 12.84 4.20
CA ASP A 74 6.38 12.77 3.41
C ASP A 74 7.46 11.94 4.13
N GLY A 75 7.62 12.13 5.44
CA GLY A 75 8.51 11.31 6.27
C GLY A 75 8.08 9.84 6.35
N GLU A 76 6.79 9.57 6.57
CA GLU A 76 6.25 8.20 6.61
C GLU A 76 6.34 7.48 5.27
N ARG A 77 6.12 8.20 4.16
CA ARG A 77 6.31 7.69 2.79
C ARG A 77 7.77 7.28 2.59
N GLY A 78 8.72 8.16 2.86
CA GLY A 78 10.15 7.87 2.75
C GLY A 78 10.59 6.69 3.62
N ARG A 79 10.05 6.57 4.85
CA ARG A 79 10.30 5.41 5.72
C ARG A 79 9.76 4.12 5.10
N THR A 80 8.56 4.16 4.52
CA THR A 80 7.88 2.99 3.93
C THR A 80 8.61 2.51 2.68
N THR A 81 8.98 3.42 1.78
CA THR A 81 9.69 3.10 0.53
C THR A 81 11.13 2.66 0.82
N GLY A 82 11.79 3.27 1.81
CA GLY A 82 13.08 2.83 2.32
C GLY A 82 13.04 1.43 2.93
N GLN A 83 12.01 1.10 3.72
CA GLN A 83 11.83 -0.26 4.27
C GLN A 83 11.63 -1.31 3.17
N LEU A 84 10.83 -1.00 2.14
CA LEU A 84 10.68 -1.89 0.98
C LEU A 84 12.00 -2.11 0.25
N ALA A 85 12.81 -1.07 0.07
CA ALA A 85 14.13 -1.17 -0.53
C ALA A 85 15.11 -1.97 0.33
N LEU A 86 15.02 -1.89 1.66
CA LEU A 86 15.85 -2.66 2.60
C LEU A 86 15.57 -4.17 2.52
N PHE A 87 14.31 -4.57 2.34
CA PHE A 87 13.93 -5.98 2.19
C PHE A 87 14.11 -6.54 0.77
N ALA A 88 14.44 -5.68 -0.20
CA ALA A 88 14.56 -6.01 -1.61
C ALA A 88 15.98 -6.47 -2.00
#